data_AF-A0A832RM24-F1
#
_entry.id   AF-A0A832RM24-F1
#
_cell.length_a   1.000
_cell.length_b   1.000
_cell.length_c   1.000
_cell.angle_alpha   90.00
_cell.angle_beta   90.00
_cell.angle_gamma   90.00
#
_symmetry.space_group_name_H-M   'P 1'
#
loop_
_entity.id
_entity.type
_entity.pdbx_description
1 polymer ?
#
loop_
_entity_poly.entity_id
_entity_poly.type
_entity_poly.pdbx_seq_one_letter_code
_entity_poly.pdbx_strand_id
1 'polypeptide(L)'
;SKNTICFLQDDKIDKMIIDPQKFGLRQATIRDLQISTKKDAIQAFISVLDGTANQSMIEITALNSAAGLVVGNVVKDLEEGLQMSLHSITSGKAFSHFDSFIRNCGDHDKIKEIQQ
;
A
#
# COMPACT_ATOMS: atom_id res chain seq x y z
N SER A 1 9.29 -8.30 8.59
CA SER A 1 9.53 -8.57 10.02
C SER A 1 8.21 -8.81 10.72
N LYS A 2 8.22 -9.42 11.92
CA LYS A 2 7.01 -9.49 12.76
C LYS A 2 6.73 -8.12 13.36
N ASN A 3 5.49 -7.66 13.26
CA ASN A 3 5.04 -6.38 13.81
C ASN A 3 3.97 -6.63 14.87
N THR A 4 4.04 -5.91 15.99
CA THR A 4 2.97 -5.93 16.99
C THR A 4 1.95 -4.86 16.65
N ILE A 5 0.68 -5.24 16.58
CA ILE A 5 -0.46 -4.33 16.40
C ILE A 5 -1.27 -4.28 17.69
N CYS A 6 -1.68 -3.06 18.05
CA CYS A 6 -2.72 -2.81 19.05
C CYS A 6 -3.94 -2.27 18.31
N PHE A 7 -5.05 -3.00 18.38
CA PHE A 7 -6.31 -2.64 17.74
C PHE A 7 -7.29 -2.17 18.81
N LEU A 8 -7.72 -0.91 18.71
CA LEU A 8 -8.69 -0.31 19.63
C LEU A 8 -10.06 -0.26 18.93
N GLN A 9 -11.02 -0.99 19.46
CA GLN A 9 -12.40 -1.01 18.98
C GLN A 9 -13.35 -1.19 20.17
N ASP A 10 -14.42 -0.40 20.23
CA ASP A 10 -15.44 -0.46 21.29
C ASP A 10 -14.83 -0.44 22.71
N ASP A 11 -13.91 0.50 22.95
CA ASP A 11 -13.14 0.67 24.19
C ASP A 11 -12.31 -0.56 24.62
N LYS A 12 -12.13 -1.54 23.73
CA LYS A 12 -11.30 -2.73 23.95
C LYS A 12 -10.03 -2.64 23.12
N ILE A 13 -8.91 -3.03 23.74
CA ILE A 13 -7.62 -3.12 23.07
C ILE A 13 -7.26 -4.58 22.89
N ASP A 14 -7.23 -5.02 21.65
CA ASP A 14 -6.70 -6.32 21.25
C ASP A 14 -5.25 -6.17 20.76
N LYS A 15 -4.41 -7.12 21.13
CA LYS A 15 -3.01 -7.16 20.69
C LYS A 15 -2.77 -8.40 19.83
N MET A 16 -2.14 -8.20 18.68
CA MET A 16 -1.79 -9.30 17.79
C MET A 16 -0.41 -9.08 17.16
N ILE A 17 0.19 -10.16 16.69
CA ILE A 17 1.43 -10.12 15.92
C ILE A 17 1.10 -10.40 14.46
N ILE A 18 1.40 -9.43 13.60
CA ILE A 18 1.43 -9.66 12.16
C ILE A 18 2.77 -10.26 11.77
N ASP A 19 2.69 -11.36 11.04
CA ASP A 19 3.81 -11.94 10.31
C ASP A 19 3.45 -11.96 8.82
N PRO A 20 4.07 -11.12 7.97
CA PRO A 20 3.73 -11.04 6.54
C PRO A 20 3.74 -12.40 5.83
N GLN A 21 4.61 -13.32 6.24
CA GLN A 21 4.70 -14.65 5.64
C GLN A 21 3.46 -15.51 5.90
N LYS A 22 2.71 -15.27 6.99
CA LYS A 22 1.44 -15.96 7.26
C LYS A 22 0.32 -15.55 6.30
N PHE A 23 0.46 -14.39 5.66
CA PHE A 23 -0.44 -13.90 4.63
C PHE A 23 0.03 -14.27 3.21
N GLY A 24 1.06 -15.11 3.08
CA GLY A 24 1.66 -15.47 1.80
C GLY A 24 2.56 -14.38 1.19
N LEU A 25 2.86 -13.32 1.94
CA LEU A 25 3.73 -12.24 1.47
C LEU A 25 5.20 -12.61 1.63
N ARG A 26 6.05 -12.04 0.77
CA ARG A 26 7.48 -12.28 0.77
C ARG A 26 8.14 -11.57 1.95
N GLN A 27 9.23 -12.13 2.42
CA GLN A 27 10.06 -11.43 3.40
C GLN A 27 10.90 -10.37 2.68
N ALA A 28 10.44 -9.12 2.74
CA ALA A 28 11.18 -7.98 2.22
C ALA A 28 12.48 -7.73 3.01
N THR A 29 13.55 -7.37 2.29
CA THR A 29 14.77 -6.83 2.86
C THR A 29 14.70 -5.31 2.94
N ILE A 30 15.54 -4.68 3.78
CA ILE A 30 15.62 -3.21 3.83
C ILE A 30 15.97 -2.62 2.47
N ARG A 31 16.80 -3.31 1.67
CA ARG A 31 17.23 -2.87 0.34
C ARG A 31 16.08 -2.84 -0.66
N ASP A 32 15.06 -3.67 -0.48
CA ASP A 32 13.90 -3.71 -1.37
C ASP A 32 12.98 -2.50 -1.20
N LEU A 33 13.07 -1.82 -0.04
CA LEU A 33 12.15 -0.74 0.36
C LEU A 33 12.85 0.61 0.54
N GLN A 34 14.17 0.63 0.73
CA GLN A 34 14.91 1.83 1.05
C GLN A 34 15.03 2.77 -0.16
N ILE A 35 14.75 4.05 0.07
CA ILE A 35 14.78 5.12 -0.93
C ILE A 35 15.67 6.25 -0.42
N SER A 36 16.50 6.81 -1.31
CA SER A 36 17.53 7.79 -0.93
C SER A 36 17.23 9.22 -1.36
N THR A 37 16.36 9.44 -2.36
CA THR A 37 16.06 10.77 -2.89
C THR A 37 14.56 11.01 -3.02
N LYS A 38 14.17 12.30 -3.06
CA LYS A 38 12.79 12.70 -3.34
C LYS A 38 12.31 12.19 -4.70
N LYS A 39 13.15 12.22 -5.73
CA LYS A 39 12.80 11.73 -7.07
C LYS A 39 12.48 10.24 -7.04
N ASP A 40 13.33 9.46 -6.39
CA ASP A 40 13.13 8.01 -6.26
C ASP A 40 11.88 7.69 -5.43
N ALA A 41 11.56 8.50 -4.41
CA ALA A 41 10.35 8.34 -3.60
C ALA A 41 9.09 8.54 -4.43
N ILE A 42 9.07 9.56 -5.28
CA ILE A 42 7.96 9.83 -6.19
C ILE A 42 7.81 8.69 -7.21
N GLN A 43 8.92 8.21 -7.79
CA GLN A 43 8.89 7.09 -8.74
C GLN A 43 8.38 5.79 -8.08
N ALA A 44 8.84 5.48 -6.88
CA ALA A 44 8.40 4.32 -6.12
C ALA A 44 6.91 4.41 -5.80
N PHE A 45 6.42 5.58 -5.38
CA PHE A 45 5.00 5.81 -5.11
C PHE A 45 4.14 5.54 -6.36
N ILE A 46 4.50 6.15 -7.50
CA ILE A 46 3.74 5.97 -8.75
C ILE A 46 3.79 4.52 -9.22
N SER A 47 4.98 3.91 -9.25
CA SER A 47 5.13 2.52 -9.69
C SER A 47 4.38 1.52 -8.81
N VAL A 48 4.23 1.78 -7.50
CA VAL A 48 3.38 0.95 -6.64
C VAL A 48 1.91 1.07 -7.04
N LEU A 49 1.40 2.29 -7.27
CA LEU A 49 0.00 2.49 -7.66
C LEU A 49 -0.31 1.92 -9.05
N ASP A 50 0.67 1.95 -9.94
CA ASP A 50 0.62 1.39 -11.31
C ASP A 50 0.89 -0.12 -11.34
N GLY A 51 1.24 -0.73 -10.20
CA GLY A 51 1.51 -2.16 -10.10
C GLY A 51 2.81 -2.62 -10.77
N THR A 52 3.72 -1.70 -11.08
CA THR A 52 5.01 -1.94 -11.76
C THR A 52 6.22 -1.91 -10.82
N ALA A 53 6.04 -1.52 -9.56
CA ALA A 53 7.08 -1.57 -8.54
C ALA A 53 7.55 -3.01 -8.25
N ASN A 54 8.67 -3.13 -7.55
CA ASN A 54 9.08 -4.44 -7.05
C ASN A 54 8.02 -5.00 -6.09
N GLN A 55 7.92 -6.34 -6.03
CA GLN A 55 6.87 -6.98 -5.27
C GLN A 55 6.87 -6.57 -3.79
N SER A 56 8.04 -6.46 -3.14
CA SER A 56 8.14 -6.11 -1.73
C SER A 56 7.45 -4.77 -1.44
N MET A 57 7.59 -3.78 -2.34
CA MET A 57 6.91 -2.48 -2.23
C MET A 57 5.39 -2.59 -2.43
N ILE A 58 4.93 -3.42 -3.38
CA ILE A 58 3.50 -3.65 -3.61
C ILE A 58 2.87 -4.33 -2.40
N GLU A 59 3.48 -5.42 -1.91
CA GLU A 59 2.95 -6.23 -0.81
C GLU A 59 2.90 -5.46 0.51
N ILE A 60 3.94 -4.68 0.83
CA ILE A 60 3.94 -3.88 2.07
C ILE A 60 2.90 -2.75 2.00
N THR A 61 2.72 -2.13 0.82
CA THR A 61 1.70 -1.11 0.61
C THR A 61 0.31 -1.71 0.75
N ALA A 62 0.08 -2.87 0.16
CA ALA A 62 -1.20 -3.58 0.25
C ALA A 62 -1.52 -3.99 1.70
N LEU A 63 -0.53 -4.46 2.47
CA LEU A 63 -0.71 -4.81 3.88
C LEU A 63 -1.04 -3.59 4.75
N ASN A 64 -0.37 -2.45 4.53
CA ASN A 64 -0.67 -1.21 5.23
C ASN A 64 -2.07 -0.67 4.87
N SER A 65 -2.44 -0.74 3.59
CA SER A 65 -3.78 -0.39 3.10
C SER A 65 -4.85 -1.28 3.73
N ALA A 66 -4.62 -2.59 3.82
CA ALA A 66 -5.52 -3.54 4.48
C ALA A 66 -5.85 -3.14 5.92
N ALA A 67 -4.86 -2.73 6.70
CA ALA A 67 -5.08 -2.25 8.06
C ALA A 67 -5.95 -0.98 8.10
N GLY A 68 -5.74 -0.05 7.17
CA GLY A 68 -6.57 1.14 7.03
C GLY A 68 -8.02 0.81 6.67
N LEU A 69 -8.24 -0.18 5.80
CA LEU A 69 -9.56 -0.66 5.41
C LEU A 69 -10.31 -1.32 6.57
N VAL A 70 -9.61 -2.10 7.40
CA VAL A 70 -10.17 -2.71 8.63
C VAL A 70 -10.62 -1.62 9.59
N VAL A 71 -9.75 -0.65 9.90
CA VAL A 71 -10.08 0.47 10.80
C VAL A 71 -11.22 1.33 10.22
N GLY A 72 -11.30 1.45 8.89
CA GLY A 72 -12.39 2.12 8.19
C GLY A 72 -13.71 1.33 8.11
N ASN A 73 -13.79 0.15 8.72
CA ASN A 73 -14.93 -0.77 8.63
C ASN A 73 -15.34 -1.12 7.18
N VAL A 74 -14.39 -1.11 6.24
CA VAL A 74 -14.63 -1.46 4.82
C VAL A 74 -14.54 -2.96 4.59
N VAL A 75 -13.68 -3.63 5.35
CA VAL A 75 -13.43 -5.08 5.31
C VAL A 75 -13.40 -5.63 6.73
N LYS A 76 -13.70 -6.93 6.88
CA LYS A 76 -13.84 -7.54 8.22
C LYS A 76 -12.49 -7.89 8.88
N ASP A 77 -11.47 -8.13 8.07
CA ASP A 77 -10.17 -8.58 8.53
C ASP A 77 -9.05 -8.19 7.54
N LEU A 78 -7.80 -8.43 7.98
CA LEU A 78 -6.62 -8.10 7.20
C LEU A 78 -6.47 -8.96 5.95
N GLU A 79 -7.00 -10.18 5.92
CA GLU A 79 -6.87 -11.06 4.76
C GLU A 79 -7.75 -10.54 3.61
N GLU A 80 -9.01 -10.22 3.91
CA GLU A 80 -9.92 -9.56 2.97
C GLU A 80 -9.36 -8.20 2.52
N GLY A 81 -8.87 -7.38 3.47
CA GLY A 81 -8.25 -6.09 3.17
C GLY A 81 -7.02 -6.21 2.27
N LEU A 82 -6.20 -7.24 2.46
CA LEU A 82 -5.01 -7.49 1.67
C LEU A 82 -5.38 -7.90 0.24
N GLN A 83 -6.34 -8.81 0.07
CA GLN A 83 -6.83 -9.20 -1.25
C GLN A 83 -7.43 -8.00 -2.00
N MET A 84 -8.25 -7.18 -1.34
CA MET A 84 -8.84 -5.99 -1.94
C MET A 84 -7.76 -4.96 -2.33
N SER A 85 -6.77 -4.74 -1.46
CA SER A 85 -5.67 -3.79 -1.73
C SER A 85 -4.78 -4.25 -2.88
N LEU A 86 -4.42 -5.54 -2.92
CA LEU A 86 -3.65 -6.13 -4.03
C LEU A 86 -4.41 -6.04 -5.34
N HIS A 87 -5.72 -6.32 -5.34
CA HIS A 87 -6.55 -6.19 -6.53
C HIS A 87 -6.63 -4.72 -7.00
N SER A 88 -6.78 -3.76 -6.09
CA SER A 88 -6.82 -2.34 -6.42
C SER A 88 -5.54 -1.87 -7.12
N ILE A 89 -4.38 -2.34 -6.66
CA ILE A 89 -3.08 -2.04 -7.28
C ILE A 89 -2.97 -2.75 -8.63
N THR A 90 -3.10 -4.08 -8.66
CA THR A 90 -2.82 -4.90 -9.86
C THR A 90 -3.82 -4.72 -11.00
N SER A 91 -5.04 -4.25 -10.71
CA SER A 91 -6.03 -3.89 -11.74
C SER A 91 -5.86 -2.48 -12.32
N GLY A 92 -4.88 -1.70 -11.84
CA GLY A 92 -4.67 -0.31 -12.27
C GLY A 92 -5.68 0.70 -11.71
N LYS A 93 -6.63 0.26 -10.87
CA LYS A 93 -7.63 1.13 -10.24
C LYS A 93 -6.98 2.16 -9.30
N ALA A 94 -5.94 1.76 -8.57
CA ALA A 94 -5.21 2.65 -7.66
C ALA A 94 -4.59 3.84 -8.41
N PHE A 95 -3.83 3.57 -9.47
CA PHE A 95 -3.27 4.62 -10.33
C PHE A 95 -4.36 5.46 -11.00
N SER A 96 -5.39 4.84 -11.57
CA SER A 96 -6.50 5.55 -12.23
C SER A 96 -7.21 6.52 -11.29
N HIS A 97 -7.39 6.14 -10.02
CA HIS A 97 -7.98 7.00 -9.00
C HIS A 97 -7.06 8.18 -8.65
N PHE A 98 -5.76 7.93 -8.48
CA PHE A 98 -4.77 8.98 -8.23
C PHE A 98 -4.67 9.98 -9.40
N ASP A 99 -4.66 9.49 -10.64
CA ASP A 99 -4.66 10.31 -11.84
C ASP A 99 -5.91 11.21 -11.90
N SER A 100 -7.09 10.64 -11.62
CA SER A 100 -8.35 11.39 -11.53
C SER A 100 -8.32 12.44 -10.42
N PHE A 101 -7.76 12.11 -9.26
CA PHE A 101 -7.59 13.04 -8.14
C PHE A 101 -6.73 14.24 -8.54
N ILE A 102 -5.58 14.00 -9.17
CA ILE A 102 -4.68 15.09 -9.60
C ILE A 102 -5.31 15.94 -10.71
N ARG A 103 -6.06 15.35 -11.66
CA ARG A 103 -6.80 16.16 -12.66
C ARG A 103 -7.78 17.14 -12.03
N ASN A 104 -8.36 16.79 -10.87
CA ASN A 104 -9.37 17.61 -10.21
C ASN A 104 -8.79 18.68 -9.28
N CYS A 105 -7.64 18.43 -8.63
CA CYS A 105 -7.13 19.33 -7.59
C CYS A 105 -5.62 19.53 -7.59
N GLY A 106 -4.90 19.05 -8.59
CA GLY A 106 -3.44 19.07 -8.65
C GLY A 106 -2.88 19.55 -9.99
N ASP A 107 -1.56 19.39 -10.11
CA ASP A 107 -0.80 19.70 -11.31
C ASP A 107 -0.53 18.39 -12.06
N HIS A 108 -1.33 18.14 -13.10
CA HIS A 108 -1.29 16.90 -13.88
C HIS A 108 -0.01 16.76 -14.73
N ASP A 109 0.65 17.87 -15.06
CA ASP A 109 1.85 17.84 -15.90
C ASP A 109 3.03 17.18 -15.17
N LYS A 110 3.06 17.26 -13.84
CA LYS A 110 4.05 16.55 -13.02
C LYS A 110 3.99 15.03 -13.19
N ILE A 111 2.83 14.43 -13.43
CA ILE A 111 2.73 12.99 -13.69
C ILE A 111 3.41 12.65 -15.03
N LYS A 112 3.18 13.47 -16.06
CA LYS A 112 3.75 13.25 -17.39
C LYS A 112 5.27 13.34 -17.38
N GLU A 113 5.83 14.26 -16.60
CA GLU A 113 7.28 14.40 -16.42
C GLU A 113 7.94 13.16 -15.78
N ILE A 114 7.19 12.40 -14.98
CA ILE A 114 7.70 11.21 -14.28
C ILE A 114 7.55 9.94 -15.14
N GLN A 115 6.63 9.95 -16.10
CA GLN A 115 6.41 8.83 -17.03
C GLN A 115 7.27 8.90 -18.30
N GLN A 116 8.04 9.99 -18.50
CA GLN A 116 9.01 10.16 -19.59
C GLN A 116 10.40 9.67 -19.20
#